data_AF-A0A7J3T9F9-F1
#
_entry.id   AF-A0A7J3T9F9-F1
#
_cell.length_a   1.000
_cell.length_b   1.000
_cell.length_c   1.000
_cell.angle_alpha   90.00
_cell.angle_beta   90.00
_cell.angle_gamma   90.00
#
_symmetry.space_group_name_H-M   'P 1'
#
loop_
_entity.id
_entity.type
_entity.pdbx_description
1 polymer ?
#
loop_
_entity_poly.entity_id
_entity_poly.type
_entity_poly.pdbx_seq_one_letter_code
_entity_poly.pdbx_strand_id
1 'polypeptide(L)' 'MELFVAFVEPQFTGNIGFLARTMANFSLKNLILVNPPPLDKDVYRFAKHAKYI' A
#
# COMPACT_ATOMS: atom_id res chain seq x y z
N MET A 1 14.38 -8.88 12.06
CA MET A 1 14.14 -7.42 12.06
C MET A 1 12.84 -7.17 11.34
N GLU A 2 11.91 -6.45 11.95
CA GLU A 2 10.65 -6.08 11.31
C GLU A 2 10.76 -4.67 10.73
N LEU A 3 10.48 -4.52 9.43
CA LEU A 3 10.46 -3.23 8.74
C LEU A 3 9.01 -2.79 8.55
N PHE A 4 8.75 -1.51 8.84
CA PHE A 4 7.45 -0.88 8.62
C PHE A 4 7.61 0.25 7.60
N VAL A 5 6.66 0.34 6.68
CA VAL A 5 6.58 1.42 5.69
C VAL A 5 5.39 2.28 6.07
N ALA A 6 5.63 3.53 6.48
CA ALA A 6 4.56 4.49 6.77
C ALA A 6 4.35 5.39 5.56
N PHE A 7 3.13 5.41 5.01
CA PHE A 7 2.74 6.31 3.93
C PHE A 7 1.81 7.40 4.49
N VAL A 8 2.34 8.61 4.62
CA VAL A 8 1.67 9.74 5.28
C VAL A 8 0.99 10.61 4.23
N GLU A 9 -0.29 10.89 4.46
CA GLU A 9 -1.16 11.74 3.63
C GLU A 9 -1.09 11.42 2.13
N PRO A 10 -1.24 10.14 1.70
CA PRO A 10 -1.30 9.84 0.28
C PRO A 10 -2.52 10.54 -0.35
N GLN A 11 -2.36 11.17 -1.51
CA GLN A 11 -3.47 11.89 -2.17
C GLN A 11 -4.35 10.98 -3.03
N PHE A 12 -3.77 9.92 -3.60
CA PHE A 12 -4.45 9.04 -4.54
C PHE A 12 -4.46 7.60 -4.04
N THR A 13 -5.65 7.01 -3.98
CA THR A 13 -5.88 5.61 -3.60
C THR A 13 -5.05 4.64 -4.43
N GLY A 14 -4.88 4.91 -5.73
CA GLY A 14 -4.09 4.03 -6.59
C GLY A 14 -2.62 3.95 -6.24
N ASN A 15 -2.03 5.00 -5.65
CA ASN A 15 -0.64 4.99 -5.20
C ASN A 15 -0.42 4.06 -4.01
N ILE A 16 -1.45 3.85 -3.18
CA ILE A 16 -1.42 2.87 -2.10
C ILE A 16 -1.28 1.46 -2.68
N GLY A 17 -2.06 1.16 -3.73
CA GLY A 17 -1.94 -0.12 -4.43
C GLY A 17 -0.59 -0.32 -5.12
N PHE A 18 -0.04 0.71 -5.76
CA PHE A 18 1.30 0.64 -6.35
C PHE A 18 2.40 0.44 -5.30
N LEU A 19 2.30 1.11 -4.14
CA LEU A 19 3.22 0.93 -3.03
C LEU A 19 3.14 -0.50 -2.48
N ALA A 20 1.93 -1.02 -2.21
CA ALA A 20 1.73 -2.39 -1.76
C ALA A 20 2.33 -3.42 -2.74
N ARG A 21 2.09 -3.25 -4.05
CA ARG A 21 2.70 -4.11 -5.08
C ARG A 21 4.24 -4.03 -5.07
N THR A 22 4.79 -2.84 -4.87
CA THR A 22 6.24 -2.65 -4.78
C THR A 22 6.79 -3.36 -3.53
N MET A 23 6.13 -3.22 -2.39
CA MET A 23 6.48 -3.89 -1.14
C MET A 23 6.51 -5.42 -1.29
N ALA A 24 5.50 -6.01 -1.93
CA ALA A 24 5.46 -7.45 -2.19
C ALA A 24 6.65 -7.94 -3.03
N ASN A 25 7.09 -7.17 -4.03
CA ASN A 25 8.26 -7.53 -4.86
C ASN A 25 9.57 -7.57 -4.05
N PHE A 26 9.64 -6.82 -2.94
CA PHE A 26 10.83 -6.73 -2.08
C PHE A 26 10.64 -7.38 -0.71
N SER A 27 9.65 -8.29 -0.57
CA SER A 27 9.38 -9.02 0.67
C SER A 27 9.08 -8.14 1.89
N LEU A 28 8.54 -6.94 1.66
CA LEU A 28 8.01 -6.06 2.70
C LEU A 28 6.52 -6.33 2.86
N LYS A 29 6.04 -6.34 4.11
CA LYS A 29 4.66 -6.73 4.42
C LYS A 29 3.91 -5.79 5.36
N ASN A 30 4.59 -4.92 6.08
CA ASN A 30 3.97 -4.06 7.09
C ASN A 30 3.78 -2.64 6.55
N LEU A 31 2.63 -2.36 5.93
CA LEU A 31 2.24 -1.03 5.46
C LEU A 31 1.39 -0.33 6.53
N ILE A 32 1.76 0.90 6.88
CA ILE A 32 0.99 1.79 7.75
C ILE A 32 0.51 2.97 6.91
N LEU A 33 -0.78 3.23 6.90
CA LEU A 33 -1.37 4.41 6.26
C LEU A 33 -1.70 5.45 7.33
N VAL A 34 -1.18 6.66 7.18
CA VAL A 34 -1.47 7.77 8.09
C VAL A 34 -2.27 8.81 7.32
N ASN A 35 -3.51 9.05 7.76
CA ASN A 35 -4.46 9.96 7.11
C ASN A 35 -4.64 9.70 5.58
N PRO A 36 -4.92 8.44 5.16
CA PRO A 36 -5.18 8.16 3.75
C PRO A 36 -6.55 8.71 3.30
N PRO A 37 -6.76 8.87 1.98
CA PRO A 37 -8.08 9.14 1.44
C PRO A 37 -8.95 7.89 1.62
N PRO A 38 -10.29 8.00 1.50
CA PRO A 38 -11.17 6.84 1.52
C PRO A 38 -10.72 5.81 0.48
N LEU A 39 -10.42 4.58 0.93
CA LEU A 39 -9.95 3.52 0.05
C LEU A 39 -11.08 3.11 -0.91
N ASP A 40 -10.71 2.89 -2.16
CA ASP A 40 -11.62 2.49 -3.21
C ASP A 40 -11.14 1.19 -3.91
N LYS A 41 -11.87 0.79 -4.94
CA LYS A 41 -11.52 -0.38 -5.77
C LYS A 41 -10.15 -0.27 -6.44
N ASP A 42 -9.65 0.95 -6.68
CA ASP A 42 -8.40 1.15 -7.40
C ASP A 42 -7.20 0.76 -6.55
N VAL A 43 -7.26 0.92 -5.22
CA VAL A 43 -6.25 0.39 -4.27
C VAL A 43 -5.99 -1.09 -4.54
N TYR A 44 -7.03 -1.92 -4.48
CA TYR A 44 -6.93 -3.37 -4.66
C TYR A 44 -6.65 -3.76 -6.11
N ARG A 45 -7.16 -2.99 -7.09
CA ARG A 45 -6.89 -3.20 -8.52
C ARG A 45 -5.42 -3.02 -8.85
N PHE A 46 -4.78 -2.01 -8.25
CA PHE A 46 -3.36 -1.70 -8.49
C PHE A 46 -2.40 -2.50 -7.59
N ALA A 47 -2.85 -2.99 -6.43
CA ALA A 47 -2.10 -3.92 -5.58
C ALA A 47 -1.84 -5.29 -6.25
N LYS A 48 -2.68 -5.73 -7.18
CA LYS A 48 -2.52 -7.02 -7.90
C LYS A 48 -2.41 -8.23 -6.98
N HIS A 49 -1.22 -8.83 -6.88
CA HIS A 49 -0.96 -9.99 -6.01
C HIS A 49 -0.69 -9.55 -4.56
N ALA A 50 -0.50 -8.25 -4.30
CA ALA A 50 -0.18 -7.67 -3.00
C ALA A 50 -1.41 -7.24 -2.19
N LYS A 51 -2.61 -7.80 -2.46
CA LYS A 51 -3.85 -7.45 -1.72
C LYS A 51 -3.82 -7.85 -0.23
N TYR A 52 -2.84 -8.66 0.16
CA TYR A 52 -2.63 -9.09 1.54
C TYR A 52 -1.77 -8.10 2.35
N ILE A 53 -1.21 -7.08 1.68
CA ILE A 53 -0.46 -5.97 2.29
C ILE A 53 -1.43 -4.82 2.55
#